data_AF-A0A392RKB4-F1
#
_entry.id   AF-A0A392RKB4-F1
#
_cell.length_a   1.000
_cell.length_b   1.000
_cell.length_c   1.000
_cell.angle_alpha   90.00
_cell.angle_beta   90.00
_cell.angle_gamma   90.00
#
_symmetry.space_group_name_H-M   'P 1'
#
loop_
_entity.id
_entity.type
_entity.pdbx_description
1 polymer ?
#
loop_
_entity_poly.entity_id
_entity_poly.type
_entity_poly.pdbx_seq_one_letter_code
_entity_poly.pdbx_strand_id
1 'polypeptide(L)'
;MLSGMKMKSNLVTGPYRYLTSWRTPDDPSVGEFSYRIDTHGYPQLVTAQGKTILYRGGSWNGYHFTGVSWQRLHSLFNFSFLLTD
;
A
#
# COMPACT_ATOMS: atom_id res chain seq x y z
N MET A 1 0.39 3.27 9.23
CA MET A 1 -0.84 4.07 9.08
C MET A 1 -1.62 3.98 10.38
N LEU A 2 -2.27 5.05 10.79
CA LEU A 2 -3.17 5.04 11.95
C LEU A 2 -4.57 4.55 11.54
N SER A 3 -5.37 4.11 12.52
CA SER A 3 -6.76 3.73 12.30
C SER A 3 -7.54 4.88 11.65
N GLY A 4 -8.39 4.55 10.66
CA GLY A 4 -9.18 5.53 9.90
C GLY A 4 -8.46 6.21 8.73
N MET A 5 -7.12 6.13 8.63
CA MET A 5 -6.40 6.62 7.45
C MET A 5 -6.70 5.75 6.23
N LYS A 6 -6.66 6.35 5.03
CA LYS A 6 -6.94 5.65 3.76
C LYS A 6 -5.79 5.87 2.78
N MET A 7 -5.28 4.79 2.18
CA MET A 7 -4.51 4.88 0.93
C MET A 7 -5.51 5.00 -0.23
N LYS A 8 -5.17 5.80 -1.24
CA LYS A 8 -6.04 6.02 -2.39
C LYS A 8 -5.25 6.07 -3.69
N SER A 9 -5.81 5.43 -4.70
CA SER A 9 -5.34 5.46 -6.07
C SER A 9 -6.51 5.68 -7.02
N ASN A 10 -6.22 6.26 -8.17
CA ASN A 10 -7.10 6.30 -9.32
C ASN A 10 -6.61 5.26 -10.33
N LEU A 11 -7.52 4.53 -10.96
CA LEU A 11 -7.15 3.45 -11.89
C LEU A 11 -6.41 3.97 -13.13
N VAL A 12 -6.67 5.22 -13.54
CA VAL A 12 -6.07 5.88 -14.71
C VAL A 12 -4.83 6.69 -14.33
N THR A 13 -4.93 7.56 -13.31
CA THR A 13 -3.84 8.49 -12.96
C THR A 13 -2.87 7.92 -11.92
N GLY A 14 -3.16 6.76 -11.35
CA GLY A 14 -2.33 6.10 -10.36
C GLY A 14 -2.52 6.60 -8.92
N PRO A 15 -1.57 6.27 -8.02
CA PRO A 15 -1.67 6.56 -6.59
C PRO A 15 -1.51 8.05 -6.29
N TYR A 16 -2.45 8.60 -5.50
CA TYR A 16 -2.43 10.02 -5.07
C TYR A 16 -2.47 10.21 -3.55
N ARG A 17 -2.70 9.12 -2.79
CA ARG A 17 -2.51 9.12 -1.33
C ARG A 17 -1.86 7.81 -0.91
N TYR A 18 -0.60 7.87 -0.54
CA TYR A 18 0.25 6.72 -0.21
C TYR A 18 1.27 7.11 0.87
N LEU A 19 2.03 6.14 1.37
CA LEU A 19 3.11 6.40 2.33
C LEU A 19 4.45 6.49 1.63
N THR A 20 5.30 7.38 2.12
CA THR A 20 6.72 7.44 1.75
C THR A 20 7.55 7.20 2.99
N SER A 21 8.73 6.60 2.82
CA SER A 21 9.70 6.53 3.91
C SER A 21 10.24 7.92 4.23
N TRP A 22 10.83 8.04 5.40
CA TRP A 22 11.77 9.12 5.68
C TRP A 22 13.03 8.94 4.85
N ARG A 23 13.77 10.02 4.63
CA ARG A 23 15.05 9.98 3.92
C ARG A 23 16.12 9.27 4.75
N THR A 24 16.18 9.58 6.04
CA THR A 24 17.02 8.91 7.03
C THR A 24 16.27 8.80 8.36
N PRO A 25 16.76 8.06 9.36
CA PRO A 25 16.13 8.02 10.69
C PRO A 25 15.96 9.38 11.35
N ASP A 26 16.84 10.35 11.04
CA ASP A 26 16.85 11.69 11.63
C ASP A 26 16.28 12.78 10.71
N ASP A 27 16.01 12.48 9.43
CA ASP A 27 15.46 13.42 8.45
C ASP A 27 14.08 12.95 7.96
N PRO A 28 12.98 13.58 8.40
CA PRO A 28 11.62 13.22 8.03
C PRO A 28 11.22 13.66 6.61
N SER A 29 12.13 14.26 5.84
CA SER A 29 11.90 14.55 4.42
C SER A 29 11.62 13.29 3.60
N VAL A 30 11.08 13.47 2.40
CA VAL A 30 10.68 12.35 1.52
C VAL A 30 11.89 11.50 1.17
N GLY A 31 11.83 10.22 1.54
CA GLY A 31 12.80 9.20 1.16
C GLY A 31 12.46 8.47 -0.13
N GLU A 32 13.30 7.50 -0.47
CA GLU A 32 13.26 6.80 -1.77
C GLU A 32 12.19 5.70 -1.84
N PHE A 33 11.67 5.25 -0.70
CA PHE A 33 10.71 4.15 -0.65
C PHE A 33 9.28 4.65 -0.54
N SER A 34 8.37 3.95 -1.22
CA SER A 34 6.94 4.21 -1.17
C SER A 34 6.16 2.91 -0.90
N TYR A 35 5.07 3.04 -0.17
CA TYR A 35 4.07 1.99 0.04
C TYR A 35 2.73 2.47 -0.51
N ARG A 36 2.32 1.89 -1.63
CA ARG A 36 1.25 2.40 -2.49
C ARG A 36 0.42 1.28 -3.11
N ILE A 37 -0.77 1.63 -3.59
CA ILE A 37 -1.58 0.73 -4.42
C ILE A 37 -1.19 0.98 -5.88
N ASP A 38 -0.59 -0.03 -6.50
CA ASP A 38 -0.31 -0.07 -7.92
C ASP A 38 -1.56 -0.50 -8.68
N THR A 39 -1.90 0.23 -9.74
CA THR A 39 -3.13 0.03 -10.52
C THR A 39 -2.86 -0.56 -11.91
N HIS A 40 -1.64 -1.03 -12.17
CA HIS A 40 -1.33 -1.71 -13.43
C HIS A 40 -1.92 -3.13 -13.39
N GLY A 41 -3.04 -3.32 -14.09
CA GLY A 41 -3.85 -4.54 -13.99
C GLY A 41 -4.77 -4.50 -12.78
N TYR A 42 -4.96 -5.64 -12.10
CA TYR A 42 -5.75 -5.67 -10.87
C TYR A 42 -4.99 -4.96 -9.74
N PRO A 43 -5.62 -4.07 -8.95
CA PRO A 43 -4.93 -3.30 -7.91
C PRO A 43 -4.16 -4.18 -6.93
N GLN A 44 -2.88 -3.84 -6.72
CA GLN A 44 -1.99 -4.55 -5.80
C GLN A 44 -1.33 -3.59 -4.82
N LEU A 45 -1.12 -4.05 -3.59
CA LEU A 45 -0.33 -3.33 -2.62
C LEU A 45 1.16 -3.60 -2.86
N VAL A 46 1.97 -2.55 -2.99
CA VAL A 46 3.40 -2.68 -3.32
C VAL A 46 4.27 -1.78 -2.46
N THR A 47 5.49 -2.24 -2.21
CA THR A 47 6.60 -1.42 -1.75
C THR A 47 7.55 -1.20 -2.93
N ALA A 48 7.84 0.06 -3.24
CA ALA A 48 8.67 0.43 -4.39
C ALA A 48 9.76 1.42 -4.00
N GLN A 49 10.91 1.33 -4.67
CA GLN A 49 11.96 2.34 -4.64
C GLN A 49 11.94 3.05 -6.00
N GLY A 50 11.47 4.30 -6.01
CA GLY A 50 11.15 5.01 -7.25
C GLY A 50 10.19 4.20 -8.14
N LYS A 51 10.64 3.83 -9.34
CA LYS A 51 9.86 3.04 -10.31
C LYS A 51 9.98 1.52 -10.12
N THR A 52 10.93 1.06 -9.31
CA THR A 52 11.22 -0.36 -9.12
C THR A 52 10.39 -0.93 -7.97
N ILE A 53 9.56 -1.93 -8.26
CA ILE A 53 8.80 -2.66 -7.22
C ILE A 53 9.74 -3.65 -6.54
N LEU A 54 9.94 -3.48 -5.23
CA LEU A 54 10.80 -4.36 -4.42
C LEU A 54 10.02 -5.48 -3.75
N TYR A 55 8.77 -5.21 -3.36
CA TYR A 55 7.91 -6.18 -2.71
C TYR A 55 6.46 -6.00 -3.15
N ARG A 56 5.77 -7.13 -3.33
CA ARG A 56 4.33 -7.17 -3.64
C ARG A 56 3.59 -7.76 -2.45
N GLY A 57 2.84 -6.92 -1.77
CA GLY A 57 1.80 -7.36 -0.82
C GLY A 57 0.64 -8.05 -1.54
N GLY A 58 0.53 -7.89 -2.86
CA GLY A 58 -0.40 -8.64 -3.71
C GLY A 58 -1.78 -7.99 -3.82
N SER A 59 -2.71 -8.71 -4.45
CA SER A 59 -4.09 -8.29 -4.66
C SER A 59 -4.94 -8.48 -3.39
N TRP A 60 -6.02 -7.72 -3.27
CA TRP A 60 -7.04 -7.98 -2.25
C TRP A 60 -7.85 -9.23 -2.61
N ASN A 61 -7.99 -10.18 -1.69
CA ASN A 61 -8.74 -11.42 -1.91
C ASN A 61 -10.13 -11.45 -1.23
N GLY A 62 -10.60 -10.31 -0.70
CA GLY A 62 -11.82 -10.23 0.11
C GLY A 62 -11.56 -10.21 1.62
N TYR A 63 -10.40 -10.73 2.06
CA TYR A 63 -10.02 -10.85 3.47
C TYR A 63 -8.73 -10.09 3.77
N HIS A 64 -7.68 -10.32 2.97
CA HIS A 64 -6.38 -9.67 3.11
C HIS A 64 -5.69 -9.50 1.75
N PHE A 65 -4.54 -8.84 1.75
CA PHE A 65 -3.66 -8.82 0.60
C PHE A 65 -2.87 -10.14 0.51
N THR A 66 -2.84 -10.77 -0.67
CA THR A 66 -2.40 -12.17 -0.83
C THR A 66 -0.93 -12.44 -0.49
N GLY A 67 -0.06 -11.46 -0.64
CA GLY A 67 1.37 -11.53 -0.36
C GLY A 67 1.73 -11.25 1.11
N VAL A 68 0.76 -10.92 1.97
CA VAL A 68 1.01 -10.59 3.37
C VAL A 68 0.48 -11.69 4.29
N SER A 69 1.27 -12.10 5.28
CA SER A 69 0.88 -13.10 6.29
C SER A 69 -0.06 -12.49 7.35
N TRP A 70 -1.29 -12.14 6.93
CA TRP A 70 -2.26 -11.43 7.79
C TRP A 70 -2.94 -12.30 8.86
N GLN A 71 -2.61 -13.60 8.96
CA GLN A 71 -3.24 -14.56 9.87
C GLN A 71 -3.24 -14.11 11.34
N ARG A 72 -2.18 -13.41 11.78
CA ARG A 72 -2.06 -12.93 13.17
C ARG A 72 -2.62 -11.53 13.39
N LEU A 73 -2.73 -10.71 12.33
CA LEU A 73 -3.14 -9.31 12.41
C LEU A 73 -4.67 -9.13 12.27
N HIS A 74 -5.36 -10.10 11.65
CA HIS A 74 -6.82 -10.09 11.52
C HIS A 74 -7.57 -10.03 12.86
N SER A 75 -7.02 -10.62 13.93
CA SER A 75 -7.65 -10.59 15.25
C SER A 75 -7.56 -9.23 15.95
N LEU A 76 -6.63 -8.38 15.53
CA LEU A 76 -6.33 -7.09 16.16
C LEU A 76 -6.79 -5.89 15.34
N PHE A 77 -6.90 -6.06 14.02
CA PHE A 77 -7.11 -4.96 13.10
C PHE A 77 -8.09 -5.36 11.99
N ASN A 78 -9.02 -4.44 11.69
CA ASN A 78 -9.95 -4.59 10.59
C ASN A 78 -9.49 -3.75 9.39
N PHE A 79 -9.32 -4.41 8.24
CA PHE A 79 -8.98 -3.77 6.98
C PHE A 79 -10.11 -3.94 6.00
N SER A 80 -10.36 -2.89 5.24
CA SER A 80 -11.28 -2.93 4.11
C SER A 80 -10.58 -2.42 2.88
N PHE A 81 -11.00 -2.95 1.74
CA PHE A 81 -10.58 -2.52 0.43
C PHE A 81 -11.83 -2.22 -0.38
N LEU A 82 -11.85 -1.06 -1.01
CA LEU A 82 -12.95 -0.63 -1.88
C LEU A 82 -12.36 -0.36 -3.26
N LEU A 83 -12.84 -1.11 -4.24
CA LEU A 83 -12.61 -0.88 -5.65
C LEU A 83 -13.90 -0.37 -6.25
N THR A 84 -13.85 0.81 -6.85
CA THR A 84 -14.94 1.43 -7.59
C THR A 84 -14.46 1.71 -9.01
N ASP A 85 -15.36 1.54 -9.97
CA ASP A 85 -15.13 1.90 -11.37
C ASP A 85 -15.12 3.42 -11.58
#